data_AF-A0A7U4QLK9-F1
#
_entry.id   AF-A0A7U4QLK9-F1
#
_cell.length_a   1.000
_cell.length_b   1.000
_cell.length_c   1.000
_cell.angle_alpha   90.00
_cell.angle_beta   90.00
_cell.angle_gamma   90.00
#
_symmetry.space_group_name_H-M   'P 1'
#
loop_
_entity.id
_entity.type
_entity.pdbx_description
1 polymer ?
#
loop_
_entity_poly.entity_id
_entity_poly.type
_entity_poly.pdbx_seq_one_letter_code
_entity_poly.pdbx_strand_id
1 'polypeptide(L)'
;MNIQKIYFLLLLALMCIYACIPKQEATKIKPLSNKFITLKLEPACKHDPLISEIKSELKDKNSVLHLMKFYAEQLEKDPIYLKKLERLFTCGEAKEAKGHFYGITLFLKKGEHPYGDFLNQIWGATLADVSPWDGKIFNPINNKNLEFYTEGFEKGEVPTYLGINCFRKYEGSLLNVASIVVLTFWMNLKEAPQEEKTKYGYDKKGGLFIARRAKSVMLNSSEKEVFQLNYRWRRLGNPIPLKYLIDEIVEIADGLYLGQLLFATKHLLEDYDPQLEPSEYKYENFGYFLLMDEKWNEERKRLFLGG
;
A
#
# COMPACT_ATOMS: atom_id res chain seq x y z
N MET A 1 -30.64 -47.98 43.64
CA MET A 1 -30.20 -46.56 43.56
C MET A 1 -30.94 -45.92 42.39
N ASN A 2 -31.77 -44.91 42.64
CA ASN A 2 -32.82 -44.49 41.70
C ASN A 2 -32.25 -43.66 40.54
N ILE A 3 -32.40 -44.14 39.30
CA ILE A 3 -31.83 -43.55 38.07
C ILE A 3 -32.23 -42.08 37.91
N GLN A 4 -33.44 -41.69 38.33
CA GLN A 4 -33.89 -40.29 38.32
C GLN A 4 -33.03 -39.36 39.19
N LYS A 5 -32.49 -39.83 40.32
CA LYS A 5 -31.61 -39.02 41.18
C LYS A 5 -30.25 -38.77 40.51
N ILE A 6 -29.77 -39.72 39.71
CA ILE A 6 -28.51 -39.60 38.97
C ILE A 6 -28.66 -38.55 37.86
N TYR A 7 -29.76 -38.59 37.10
CA TYR A 7 -30.03 -37.57 36.07
C TYR A 7 -30.21 -36.17 36.66
N PHE A 8 -30.88 -36.05 37.81
CA PHE A 8 -31.06 -34.76 38.48
C PHE A 8 -29.73 -34.18 38.97
N LEU A 9 -28.84 -35.01 39.53
CA LEU A 9 -27.51 -34.59 39.96
C LEU A 9 -26.60 -34.22 38.77
N LEU A 10 -26.68 -34.95 37.66
CA LEU A 10 -25.96 -34.61 36.42
C LEU A 10 -26.44 -33.29 35.82
N LEU A 11 -27.74 -33.01 35.84
CA LEU A 11 -28.30 -31.76 35.32
C LEU A 11 -27.87 -30.56 36.19
N LEU A 12 -27.88 -30.73 37.52
CA LEU A 12 -27.38 -29.72 38.46
C LEU A 12 -25.87 -29.47 38.30
N ALA A 13 -25.08 -30.53 38.11
CA ALA A 13 -23.66 -30.39 37.85
C ALA A 13 -23.40 -29.65 36.53
N LEU A 14 -24.16 -29.94 35.47
CA LEU A 14 -24.07 -29.22 34.18
C LEU A 14 -24.46 -27.75 34.32
N MET A 15 -25.52 -27.42 35.06
CA MET A 15 -25.90 -26.02 35.30
C MET A 15 -24.87 -25.26 36.14
N CYS A 16 -24.27 -25.90 37.15
CA CYS A 16 -23.18 -25.29 37.93
C CYS A 16 -21.92 -25.06 37.07
N ILE A 17 -21.59 -25.98 36.17
CA ILE A 17 -20.48 -25.79 35.21
C ILE A 17 -20.80 -24.63 34.28
N TYR A 18 -22.04 -24.50 33.79
CA TYR A 18 -22.46 -23.40 32.92
C TYR A 18 -22.47 -22.04 33.64
N ALA A 19 -22.84 -22.01 34.92
CA ALA A 19 -22.81 -20.80 35.76
C ALA A 19 -21.39 -20.39 36.20
N CYS A 20 -20.44 -21.33 36.18
CA CYS A 20 -19.02 -21.07 36.44
C CYS A 20 -18.21 -20.80 35.17
N ILE A 21 -18.81 -20.79 33.97
CA ILE A 21 -18.16 -20.24 32.80
C ILE A 21 -18.00 -18.73 33.06
N PRO A 22 -16.77 -18.21 33.18
CA PRO A 22 -16.59 -16.77 33.31
C PRO A 22 -17.28 -16.12 32.12
N LYS A 23 -18.28 -15.26 32.38
CA LYS A 23 -18.77 -14.34 31.35
C LYS A 23 -17.53 -13.68 30.78
N GLN A 24 -17.30 -13.87 29.49
CA GLN A 24 -16.27 -13.15 28.76
C GLN A 24 -16.56 -11.68 29.00
N GLU A 25 -15.81 -11.06 29.92
CA GLU A 25 -15.85 -9.61 30.08
C GLU A 25 -15.59 -9.07 28.69
N ALA A 26 -16.52 -8.28 28.17
CA ALA A 26 -16.30 -7.54 26.94
C ALA A 26 -14.97 -6.83 27.13
N THR A 27 -13.95 -7.29 26.41
CA THR A 27 -12.60 -6.77 26.49
C THR A 27 -12.76 -5.28 26.31
N LYS A 28 -12.48 -4.49 27.36
CA LYS A 28 -12.49 -3.02 27.26
C LYS A 28 -11.62 -2.69 26.06
N ILE A 29 -12.25 -2.32 24.95
CA ILE A 29 -11.55 -1.96 23.72
C ILE A 29 -10.66 -0.79 24.15
N LYS A 30 -9.36 -1.03 24.24
CA LYS A 30 -8.41 0.05 24.50
C LYS A 30 -8.72 1.11 23.45
N PRO A 31 -8.93 2.38 23.84
CA PRO A 31 -9.14 3.43 22.87
C PRO A 31 -7.97 3.40 21.89
N LEU A 32 -8.27 3.29 20.59
CA LEU A 32 -7.25 3.30 19.57
C LEU A 32 -6.40 4.56 19.74
N SER A 33 -5.08 4.41 19.69
CA SER A 33 -4.18 5.56 19.82
C SER A 33 -4.52 6.62 18.77
N ASN A 34 -4.34 7.91 19.09
CA ASN A 34 -4.66 9.03 18.19
C ASN A 34 -4.09 8.88 16.77
N LYS A 35 -2.95 8.17 16.62
CA LYS A 35 -2.36 7.78 15.32
C LYS A 35 -3.37 7.16 14.36
N PHE A 36 -4.27 6.31 14.87
CA PHE A 36 -5.18 5.53 14.03
C PHE A 36 -6.39 6.32 13.53
N ILE A 37 -6.73 7.45 14.15
CA ILE A 37 -7.97 8.21 13.89
C ILE A 37 -7.70 9.66 13.45
N THR A 38 -6.44 10.05 13.32
CA THR A 38 -6.06 11.42 12.94
C THR A 38 -5.50 11.45 11.53
N LEU A 39 -6.14 12.23 10.66
CA LEU A 39 -5.60 12.54 9.33
C LEU A 39 -4.48 13.59 9.44
N LYS A 40 -3.40 13.38 8.70
CA LYS A 40 -2.36 14.38 8.44
C LYS A 40 -2.60 14.99 7.08
N LEU A 41 -2.89 16.29 7.07
CA LEU A 41 -3.28 17.03 5.88
C LEU A 41 -2.59 18.38 5.88
N GLU A 42 -2.20 18.84 4.69
CA GLU A 42 -1.63 20.16 4.49
C GLU A 42 -2.61 21.25 4.95
N PRO A 43 -2.13 22.36 5.56
CA PRO A 43 -2.99 23.42 6.10
C PRO A 43 -3.95 24.03 5.09
N ALA A 44 -3.55 24.10 3.81
CA ALA A 44 -4.37 24.61 2.72
C ALA A 44 -5.69 23.83 2.54
N CYS A 45 -5.72 22.55 2.94
CA CYS A 45 -6.89 21.69 2.83
C CYS A 45 -7.87 21.80 4.01
N LYS A 46 -7.65 22.75 4.94
CA LYS A 46 -8.49 22.91 6.14
C LYS A 46 -9.97 23.10 5.81
N HIS A 47 -10.28 23.83 4.74
CA HIS A 47 -11.63 24.20 4.32
C HIS A 47 -12.11 23.47 3.06
N ASP A 48 -11.40 22.41 2.65
CA ASP A 48 -11.81 21.63 1.47
C ASP A 48 -13.11 20.85 1.77
N PRO A 49 -14.15 20.99 0.92
CA PRO A 49 -15.44 20.33 1.16
C PRO A 49 -15.36 18.80 1.19
N LEU A 50 -14.60 18.20 0.27
CA LEU A 50 -14.44 16.75 0.22
C LEU A 50 -13.66 16.25 1.43
N ILE A 51 -12.63 16.98 1.87
CA ILE A 51 -11.93 16.67 3.13
C ILE A 51 -12.87 16.73 4.33
N SER A 52 -13.81 17.68 4.34
CA SER A 52 -14.79 17.80 5.42
C SER A 52 -15.74 16.60 5.46
N GLU A 53 -16.18 16.11 4.29
CA GLU A 53 -16.95 14.87 4.16
C GLU A 53 -16.15 13.66 4.64
N ILE A 54 -14.90 13.51 4.18
CA ILE A 54 -14.00 12.42 4.59
C ILE A 54 -13.83 12.39 6.12
N LYS A 55 -13.61 13.56 6.73
CA LYS A 55 -13.51 13.70 8.20
C LYS A 55 -14.81 13.32 8.90
N SER A 56 -15.96 13.59 8.28
CA SER A 56 -17.26 13.17 8.83
C SER A 56 -17.39 11.65 8.79
N GLU A 57 -17.10 11.02 7.65
CA GLU A 57 -17.17 9.56 7.48
C GLU A 57 -16.21 8.81 8.41
N LEU A 58 -15.03 9.39 8.68
CA LEU A 58 -14.05 8.85 9.63
C LEU A 58 -14.57 8.77 11.06
N LYS A 59 -15.49 9.66 11.48
CA LYS A 59 -16.09 9.61 12.84
C LYS A 59 -16.86 8.30 13.06
N ASP A 60 -17.40 7.72 12.00
CA ASP A 60 -18.15 6.47 12.01
C ASP A 60 -17.26 5.25 11.71
N LYS A 61 -15.94 5.37 11.86
CA LYS A 61 -14.96 4.30 11.61
C LYS A 61 -13.99 4.21 12.79
N ASN A 62 -13.48 3.01 13.06
CA ASN A 62 -12.53 2.85 14.16
C ASN A 62 -11.12 3.35 13.81
N SER A 63 -10.79 3.51 12.52
CA SER A 63 -9.47 3.97 12.08
C SER A 63 -9.49 4.54 10.65
N VAL A 64 -8.44 5.27 10.28
CA VAL A 64 -8.20 5.71 8.89
C VAL A 64 -8.09 4.50 7.96
N LEU A 65 -7.45 3.42 8.41
CA LEU A 65 -7.37 2.18 7.61
C LEU A 65 -8.74 1.53 7.38
N HIS A 66 -9.64 1.57 8.38
CA HIS A 66 -11.04 1.17 8.19
C HIS A 66 -11.76 2.04 7.15
N LEU A 67 -11.53 3.35 7.15
CA LEU A 67 -12.08 4.25 6.14
C LEU A 67 -11.55 3.89 4.74
N MET A 68 -10.25 3.61 4.61
CA MET A 68 -9.66 3.21 3.33
C MET A 68 -10.19 1.86 2.83
N LYS A 69 -10.39 0.89 3.73
CA LYS A 69 -11.07 -0.38 3.42
C LYS A 69 -12.46 -0.13 2.85
N PHE A 70 -13.24 0.71 3.53
CA PHE A 70 -14.57 1.08 3.08
C PHE A 70 -14.52 1.73 1.69
N TYR A 71 -13.59 2.67 1.44
CA TYR A 71 -13.44 3.28 0.11
C TYR A 71 -13.11 2.23 -0.96
N ALA A 72 -12.14 1.34 -0.72
CA ALA A 72 -11.81 0.26 -1.64
C ALA A 72 -13.04 -0.59 -2.02
N GLU A 73 -13.91 -0.91 -1.06
CA GLU A 73 -15.15 -1.67 -1.27
C GLU A 73 -16.26 -0.91 -2.04
N GLN A 74 -16.19 0.43 -2.09
CA GLN A 74 -17.18 1.26 -2.78
C GLN A 74 -16.72 1.79 -4.15
N LEU A 75 -15.42 1.69 -4.49
CA LEU A 75 -14.86 2.28 -5.71
C LEU A 75 -15.48 1.76 -7.00
N GLU A 76 -15.93 0.51 -7.04
CA GLU A 76 -16.64 -0.03 -8.21
C GLU A 76 -18.10 0.44 -8.30
N LYS A 77 -18.66 1.00 -7.23
CA LYS A 77 -20.08 1.36 -7.12
C LYS A 77 -20.33 2.84 -7.35
N ASP A 78 -19.43 3.69 -6.86
CA ASP A 78 -19.57 5.13 -6.96
C ASP A 78 -18.21 5.83 -7.21
N PRO A 79 -18.05 6.55 -8.33
CA PRO A 79 -16.82 7.26 -8.65
C PRO A 79 -16.46 8.37 -7.64
N ILE A 80 -17.38 8.79 -6.77
CA ILE A 80 -17.07 9.78 -5.72
C ILE A 80 -15.93 9.33 -4.80
N TYR A 81 -15.80 8.02 -4.54
CA TYR A 81 -14.75 7.49 -3.69
C TYR A 81 -13.36 7.60 -4.33
N LEU A 82 -13.30 7.56 -5.67
CA LEU A 82 -12.05 7.83 -6.38
C LEU A 82 -11.65 9.29 -6.21
N LYS A 83 -12.60 10.23 -6.35
CA LYS A 83 -12.36 11.67 -6.10
C LYS A 83 -11.94 11.94 -4.65
N LYS A 84 -12.44 11.17 -3.68
CA LYS A 84 -12.01 11.26 -2.27
C LYS A 84 -10.57 10.79 -2.09
N LEU A 85 -10.15 9.71 -2.75
CA LEU A 85 -8.76 9.26 -2.75
C LEU A 85 -7.83 10.27 -3.42
N GLU A 86 -8.21 10.79 -4.59
CA GLU A 86 -7.49 11.87 -5.28
C GLU A 86 -7.32 13.07 -4.36
N ARG A 87 -8.38 13.50 -3.68
CA ARG A 87 -8.33 14.65 -2.78
C ARG A 87 -7.48 14.39 -1.54
N LEU A 88 -7.58 13.20 -0.94
CA LEU A 88 -6.72 12.80 0.17
C LEU A 88 -5.25 12.82 -0.24
N PHE A 89 -4.94 12.35 -1.45
CA PHE A 89 -3.58 12.39 -1.98
C PHE A 89 -3.10 13.83 -2.16
N THR A 90 -3.88 14.69 -2.81
CA THR A 90 -3.54 16.11 -2.99
C THR A 90 -3.35 16.83 -1.66
N CYS A 91 -4.07 16.44 -0.61
CA CYS A 91 -3.99 17.07 0.70
C CYS A 91 -3.00 16.41 1.66
N GLY A 92 -2.44 15.24 1.35
CA GLY A 92 -1.51 14.53 2.23
C GLY A 92 -0.13 15.19 2.27
N GLU A 93 0.61 14.97 3.34
CA GLU A 93 1.92 15.59 3.54
C GLU A 93 3.03 14.86 2.78
N ALA A 94 3.91 15.59 2.10
CA ALA A 94 5.10 15.00 1.49
C ALA A 94 6.12 14.62 2.56
N LYS A 95 6.21 13.34 2.90
CA LYS A 95 7.13 12.86 3.94
C LYS A 95 7.93 11.68 3.44
N GLU A 96 9.19 11.65 3.84
CA GLU A 96 10.10 10.55 3.50
C GLU A 96 9.70 9.27 4.24
N ALA A 97 9.64 8.17 3.49
CA ALA A 97 9.54 6.83 4.05
C ALA A 97 10.95 6.22 4.19
N LYS A 98 11.24 5.65 5.36
CA LYS A 98 12.52 4.97 5.65
C LYS A 98 12.27 3.62 6.31
N GLY A 99 12.97 2.58 5.84
CA GLY A 99 12.83 1.22 6.33
C GLY A 99 11.74 0.44 5.59
N HIS A 100 11.19 -0.58 6.25
CA HIS A 100 10.17 -1.46 5.67
C HIS A 100 8.76 -0.93 5.94
N PHE A 101 7.94 -0.89 4.89
CA PHE A 101 6.51 -0.59 4.96
C PHE A 101 5.71 -1.72 4.31
N TYR A 102 4.63 -2.11 4.97
CA TYR A 102 3.68 -3.11 4.47
C TYR A 102 2.70 -2.46 3.49
N GLY A 103 2.25 -3.22 2.50
CA GLY A 103 1.44 -2.72 1.39
C GLY A 103 0.04 -3.34 1.32
N ILE A 104 -0.94 -2.54 0.91
CA ILE A 104 -2.19 -3.05 0.30
C ILE A 104 -2.55 -2.23 -0.93
N THR A 105 -3.02 -2.89 -1.97
CA THR A 105 -3.62 -2.22 -3.13
C THR A 105 -5.05 -1.86 -2.79
N LEU A 106 -5.45 -0.59 -2.98
CA LEU A 106 -6.82 -0.15 -2.78
C LEU A 106 -7.63 -0.25 -4.06
N PHE A 107 -7.00 0.11 -5.18
CA PHE A 107 -7.67 0.24 -6.46
C PHE A 107 -6.67 0.16 -7.60
N LEU A 108 -7.07 -0.50 -8.68
CA LEU A 108 -6.44 -0.39 -9.99
C LEU A 108 -7.53 -0.06 -11.00
N LYS A 109 -7.27 0.93 -11.85
CA LYS A 109 -8.18 1.33 -12.91
C LYS A 109 -8.30 0.20 -13.94
N LYS A 110 -9.51 -0.16 -14.36
CA LYS A 110 -9.76 -1.15 -15.43
C LYS A 110 -9.89 -0.41 -16.79
N GLY A 111 -9.01 -0.68 -17.77
CA GLY A 111 -9.02 -0.09 -19.14
C GLY A 111 -8.74 1.43 -19.20
N GLU A 112 -8.32 2.10 -20.28
CA GLU A 112 -8.45 1.92 -21.75
C GLU A 112 -7.14 2.36 -22.47
N HIS A 113 -6.03 1.66 -22.26
CA HIS A 113 -4.79 1.91 -23.00
C HIS A 113 -4.29 0.58 -23.58
N PRO A 114 -3.72 0.51 -24.80
CA PRO A 114 -3.28 -0.76 -25.40
C PRO A 114 -2.24 -1.51 -24.55
N TYR A 115 -1.52 -0.80 -23.68
CA TYR A 115 -0.67 -1.39 -22.63
C TYR A 115 -1.39 -1.52 -21.28
N GLY A 116 -2.39 -0.69 -21.02
CA GLY A 116 -3.19 -0.72 -19.79
C GLY A 116 -4.00 -1.99 -19.65
N ASP A 117 -4.53 -2.60 -20.72
CA ASP A 117 -5.28 -3.86 -20.60
C ASP A 117 -4.39 -5.04 -20.24
N PHE A 118 -3.18 -5.13 -20.80
CA PHE A 118 -2.22 -6.18 -20.46
C PHE A 118 -1.70 -6.02 -19.03
N LEU A 119 -1.37 -4.79 -18.64
CA LEU A 119 -0.92 -4.49 -17.28
C LEU A 119 -2.05 -4.66 -16.27
N ASN A 120 -3.27 -4.23 -16.58
CA ASN A 120 -4.44 -4.44 -15.73
C ASN A 120 -4.87 -5.91 -15.67
N GLN A 121 -4.71 -6.69 -16.74
CA GLN A 121 -4.95 -8.14 -16.68
C GLN A 121 -3.94 -8.84 -15.79
N ILE A 122 -2.65 -8.51 -15.89
CA ILE A 122 -1.63 -9.16 -15.06
C ILE A 122 -1.70 -8.65 -13.61
N TRP A 123 -1.81 -7.34 -13.42
CA TRP A 123 -1.90 -6.73 -12.09
C TRP A 123 -3.25 -7.03 -11.43
N GLY A 124 -4.34 -7.07 -12.20
CA GLY A 124 -5.65 -7.53 -11.75
C GLY A 124 -5.70 -9.04 -11.45
N ALA A 125 -5.01 -9.89 -12.21
CA ALA A 125 -4.86 -11.31 -11.87
C ALA A 125 -4.02 -11.52 -10.59
N THR A 126 -3.07 -10.63 -10.32
CA THR A 126 -2.35 -10.63 -9.03
C THR A 126 -3.23 -10.14 -7.87
N LEU A 127 -4.38 -9.49 -8.13
CA LEU A 127 -5.36 -9.08 -7.11
C LEU A 127 -6.46 -10.14 -6.86
N ALA A 128 -6.18 -11.44 -7.05
CA ALA A 128 -6.99 -12.47 -6.38
C ALA A 128 -7.12 -12.15 -4.88
N ASP A 129 -8.06 -12.77 -4.15
CA ASP A 129 -8.40 -12.47 -2.74
C ASP A 129 -7.21 -12.16 -1.81
N VAL A 130 -6.00 -12.64 -2.15
CA VAL A 130 -4.74 -12.22 -1.55
C VAL A 130 -3.70 -11.77 -2.60
N SER A 131 -3.41 -10.47 -2.66
CA SER A 131 -2.36 -9.89 -3.51
C SER A 131 -0.95 -10.37 -3.13
N PRO A 132 -0.07 -10.70 -4.10
CA PRO A 132 1.31 -11.08 -3.84
C PRO A 132 2.21 -9.90 -3.45
N TRP A 133 1.82 -8.66 -3.76
CA TRP A 133 2.59 -7.49 -3.34
C TRP A 133 2.29 -7.17 -1.87
N ASP A 134 3.32 -7.15 -1.02
CA ASP A 134 3.18 -6.99 0.45
C ASP A 134 3.89 -5.73 0.98
N GLY A 135 4.42 -4.88 0.10
CA GLY A 135 4.95 -3.57 0.49
C GLY A 135 6.26 -3.18 -0.19
N LYS A 136 7.02 -2.30 0.47
CA LYS A 136 8.27 -1.73 -0.04
C LYS A 136 9.28 -1.50 1.08
N ILE A 137 10.56 -1.52 0.73
CA ILE A 137 11.67 -1.12 1.59
C ILE A 137 12.30 0.15 1.02
N PHE A 138 12.73 1.05 1.90
CA PHE A 138 13.42 2.29 1.57
C PHE A 138 14.75 2.36 2.34
N ASN A 139 15.86 2.08 1.65
CA ASN A 139 17.19 2.13 2.24
C ASN A 139 17.91 3.41 1.81
N PRO A 140 18.49 4.21 2.72
CA PRO A 140 19.31 5.36 2.33
C PRO A 140 20.39 4.95 1.32
N ILE A 141 20.52 5.72 0.25
CA ILE A 141 21.53 5.45 -0.79
C ILE A 141 22.73 6.37 -0.58
N ASN A 142 23.94 5.85 -0.80
CA ASN A 142 25.15 6.68 -0.83
C ASN A 142 25.34 7.34 -2.20
N ASN A 143 26.13 8.42 -2.25
CA ASN A 143 26.33 9.23 -3.46
C ASN A 143 26.90 8.41 -4.64
N LYS A 144 27.83 7.48 -4.39
CA LYS A 144 28.41 6.63 -5.43
C LYS A 144 27.34 5.77 -6.11
N ASN A 145 26.48 5.13 -5.31
CA ASN A 145 25.39 4.31 -5.83
C ASN A 145 24.30 5.17 -6.48
N LEU A 146 24.02 6.36 -5.93
CA LEU A 146 23.08 7.30 -6.52
C LEU A 146 23.53 7.74 -7.91
N GLU A 147 24.77 8.18 -8.03
CA GLU A 147 25.41 8.52 -9.30
C GLU A 147 25.38 7.33 -10.26
N PHE A 148 25.69 6.12 -9.77
CA PHE A 148 25.61 4.92 -10.58
C PHE A 148 24.19 4.68 -11.12
N TYR A 149 23.15 4.64 -10.28
CA TYR A 149 21.79 4.28 -10.73
C TYR A 149 21.12 5.38 -11.55
N THR A 150 21.43 6.64 -11.27
CA THR A 150 20.81 7.80 -11.92
C THR A 150 21.66 8.40 -13.03
N GLU A 151 22.76 7.72 -13.38
CA GLU A 151 23.68 8.13 -14.44
C GLU A 151 24.25 9.54 -14.22
N GLY A 152 24.45 9.87 -12.94
CA GLY A 152 24.93 11.17 -12.48
C GLY A 152 23.91 12.30 -12.54
N PHE A 153 22.64 12.05 -12.88
CA PHE A 153 21.62 13.10 -12.88
C PHE A 153 21.30 13.57 -11.45
N GLU A 154 21.01 12.64 -10.53
CA GLU A 154 20.75 12.98 -9.14
C GLU A 154 22.07 13.21 -8.40
N LYS A 155 22.20 14.37 -7.74
CA LYS A 155 23.43 14.78 -7.03
C LYS A 155 23.41 14.54 -5.52
N GLY A 156 22.29 14.03 -5.00
CA GLY A 156 22.13 13.78 -3.56
C GLY A 156 21.90 15.05 -2.73
N GLU A 157 21.35 16.10 -3.34
CA GLU A 157 21.02 17.37 -2.68
C GLU A 157 19.90 17.23 -1.64
N VAL A 158 19.06 16.21 -1.81
CA VAL A 158 18.00 15.84 -0.87
C VAL A 158 18.19 14.39 -0.42
N PRO A 159 17.70 14.03 0.79
CA PRO A 159 17.69 12.65 1.22
C PRO A 159 17.05 11.74 0.17
N THR A 160 17.82 10.74 -0.24
CA THR A 160 17.45 9.83 -1.33
C THR A 160 17.62 8.38 -0.88
N TYR A 161 16.78 7.50 -1.41
CA TYR A 161 16.68 6.11 -0.98
C TYR A 161 16.69 5.19 -2.20
N LEU A 162 17.42 4.08 -2.11
CA LEU A 162 17.23 2.94 -2.99
C LEU A 162 16.13 2.08 -2.39
N GLY A 163 15.00 2.01 -3.08
CA GLY A 163 13.89 1.20 -2.66
C GLY A 163 13.67 -0.03 -3.52
N ILE A 164 12.90 -0.97 -2.99
CA ILE A 164 12.56 -2.24 -3.64
C ILE A 164 11.17 -2.71 -3.19
N ASN A 165 10.42 -3.36 -4.07
CA ASN A 165 9.14 -3.97 -3.72
C ASN A 165 9.34 -5.32 -3.02
N CYS A 166 8.45 -5.62 -2.07
CA CYS A 166 8.39 -6.87 -1.32
C CYS A 166 7.16 -7.67 -1.75
N PHE A 167 7.33 -8.98 -1.90
CA PHE A 167 6.31 -9.90 -2.36
C PHE A 167 6.21 -11.10 -1.44
N ARG A 168 4.97 -11.49 -1.11
CA ARG A 168 4.67 -12.58 -0.20
C ARG A 168 3.89 -13.69 -0.90
N LYS A 169 4.31 -14.92 -0.64
CA LYS A 169 3.65 -16.14 -1.06
C LYS A 169 2.68 -16.57 0.05
N TYR A 170 1.44 -16.81 -0.33
CA TYR A 170 0.42 -17.34 0.57
C TYR A 170 0.10 -18.78 0.15
N GLU A 171 0.64 -19.76 0.87
CA GLU A 171 0.52 -21.18 0.49
C GLU A 171 -0.92 -21.69 0.42
N GLY A 172 -1.82 -21.08 1.21
CA GLY A 172 -3.26 -21.37 1.17
C GLY A 172 -4.00 -20.80 -0.05
N SER A 173 -3.34 -20.01 -0.92
CA SER A 173 -3.95 -19.41 -2.12
C SER A 173 -3.20 -19.83 -3.37
N LEU A 174 -3.74 -20.79 -4.12
CA LEU A 174 -3.15 -21.29 -5.37
C LEU A 174 -2.96 -20.18 -6.42
N LEU A 175 -3.92 -19.24 -6.50
CA LEU A 175 -3.83 -18.07 -7.39
C LEU A 175 -2.68 -17.14 -7.00
N ASN A 176 -2.48 -16.91 -5.70
CA ASN A 176 -1.35 -16.12 -5.22
C ASN A 176 -0.01 -16.80 -5.56
N VAL A 177 0.10 -18.11 -5.30
CA VAL A 177 1.31 -18.88 -5.62
C VAL A 177 1.62 -18.84 -7.12
N ALA A 178 0.62 -19.06 -7.98
CA ALA A 178 0.79 -18.98 -9.43
C ALA A 178 1.22 -17.57 -9.87
N SER A 179 0.62 -16.53 -9.29
CA SER A 179 0.97 -15.13 -9.56
C SER A 179 2.43 -14.84 -9.20
N ILE A 180 2.90 -15.29 -8.03
CA ILE A 180 4.31 -15.15 -7.62
C ILE A 180 5.25 -15.82 -8.63
N VAL A 181 4.92 -16.99 -9.16
CA VAL A 181 5.75 -17.68 -10.16
C VAL A 181 5.88 -16.83 -11.43
N VAL A 182 4.76 -16.32 -11.95
CA VAL A 182 4.74 -15.46 -13.14
C VAL A 182 5.54 -14.18 -12.90
N LEU A 183 5.29 -13.50 -11.77
CA LEU A 183 6.02 -12.28 -11.41
C LEU A 183 7.51 -12.54 -11.22
N THR A 184 7.90 -13.69 -10.65
CA THR A 184 9.31 -14.05 -10.48
C THR A 184 10.01 -14.17 -11.81
N PHE A 185 9.40 -14.87 -12.77
CA PHE A 185 9.95 -15.02 -14.11
C PHE A 185 10.04 -13.67 -14.83
N TRP A 186 8.96 -12.88 -14.80
CA TRP A 186 8.86 -11.64 -15.56
C TRP A 186 9.70 -10.50 -14.98
N MET A 187 9.68 -10.35 -13.66
CA MET A 187 10.34 -9.25 -12.93
C MET A 187 11.70 -9.64 -12.33
N ASN A 188 12.15 -10.87 -12.57
CA ASN A 188 13.39 -11.43 -12.02
C ASN A 188 13.46 -11.28 -10.48
N LEU A 189 12.35 -11.57 -9.79
CA LEU A 189 12.27 -11.43 -8.34
C LEU A 189 13.30 -12.34 -7.66
N LYS A 190 13.96 -11.82 -6.63
CA LYS A 190 14.96 -12.55 -5.84
C LYS A 190 14.36 -13.06 -4.55
N GLU A 191 14.84 -14.20 -4.07
CA GLU A 191 14.53 -14.66 -2.72
C GLU A 191 14.97 -13.63 -1.69
N ALA A 192 14.12 -13.40 -0.70
CA ALA A 192 14.49 -12.63 0.47
C ALA A 192 15.51 -13.42 1.32
N PRO A 193 16.57 -12.79 1.84
CA PRO A 193 17.38 -13.33 2.92
C PRO A 193 16.52 -13.84 4.08
N GLN A 194 16.95 -14.93 4.72
CA GLN A 194 16.17 -15.56 5.80
C GLN A 194 15.87 -14.60 6.96
N GLU A 195 16.80 -13.70 7.29
CA GLU A 195 16.61 -12.68 8.32
C GLU A 195 15.46 -11.72 7.97
N GLU A 196 15.36 -11.29 6.71
CA GLU A 196 14.29 -10.42 6.23
C GLU A 196 12.95 -11.17 6.19
N LYS A 197 12.95 -12.45 5.77
CA LYS A 197 11.76 -13.31 5.81
C LYS A 197 11.20 -13.43 7.22
N THR A 198 12.06 -13.73 8.19
CA THR A 198 11.66 -13.87 9.61
C THR A 198 11.16 -12.55 10.18
N LYS A 199 11.83 -11.43 9.85
CA LYS A 199 11.52 -10.12 10.42
C LYS A 199 10.28 -9.46 9.82
N TYR A 200 10.12 -9.55 8.50
CA TYR A 200 9.10 -8.78 7.76
C TYR A 200 8.05 -9.66 7.08
N GLY A 201 8.29 -10.96 6.92
CA GLY A 201 7.29 -11.92 6.45
C GLY A 201 7.06 -11.99 4.95
N TYR A 202 7.84 -11.28 4.13
CA TYR A 202 7.82 -11.40 2.67
C TYR A 202 8.82 -12.44 2.18
N ASP A 203 8.56 -13.04 1.01
CA ASP A 203 9.34 -14.15 0.46
C ASP A 203 10.33 -13.72 -0.61
N LYS A 204 9.95 -12.70 -1.40
CA LYS A 204 10.72 -12.24 -2.55
C LYS A 204 10.79 -10.73 -2.61
N LYS A 205 11.80 -10.21 -3.29
CA LYS A 205 11.96 -8.77 -3.55
C LYS A 205 12.45 -8.50 -4.97
N GLY A 206 12.04 -7.38 -5.53
CA GLY A 206 12.40 -6.96 -6.88
C GLY A 206 11.79 -5.62 -7.25
N GLY A 207 12.05 -5.15 -8.48
CA GLY A 207 11.56 -3.85 -8.92
C GLY A 207 12.18 -2.70 -8.13
N LEU A 208 13.44 -2.38 -8.40
CA LEU A 208 14.17 -1.33 -7.72
C LEU A 208 13.62 0.05 -8.10
N PHE A 209 13.76 1.04 -7.23
CA PHE A 209 13.42 2.43 -7.54
C PHE A 209 14.31 3.40 -6.77
N ILE A 210 14.43 4.62 -7.29
CA ILE A 210 15.05 5.74 -6.57
C ILE A 210 13.94 6.58 -5.97
N ALA A 211 13.94 6.75 -4.65
CA ALA A 211 12.95 7.54 -3.94
C ALA A 211 13.52 8.80 -3.31
N ARG A 212 12.84 9.93 -3.51
CA ARG A 212 13.20 11.24 -2.94
C ARG A 212 12.00 12.17 -2.88
N ARG A 213 12.11 13.26 -2.11
CA ARG A 213 11.15 14.37 -2.22
C ARG A 213 11.32 15.05 -3.58
N ALA A 214 10.19 15.31 -4.25
CA ALA A 214 10.13 15.93 -5.56
C ALA A 214 8.76 16.60 -5.76
N LYS A 215 8.62 17.36 -6.84
CA LYS A 215 7.32 17.77 -7.35
C LYS A 215 6.61 16.59 -8.01
N SER A 216 5.28 16.59 -7.97
CA SER A 216 4.47 15.57 -8.64
C SER A 216 4.64 15.66 -10.15
N VAL A 217 4.68 14.51 -10.83
CA VAL A 217 4.70 14.40 -12.29
C VAL A 217 3.31 14.58 -12.92
N MET A 218 2.26 14.61 -12.09
CA MET A 218 0.89 14.86 -12.53
C MET A 218 0.69 16.32 -12.90
N LEU A 219 0.18 16.58 -14.11
CA LEU A 219 0.00 17.93 -14.64
C LEU A 219 -0.94 18.79 -13.78
N ASN A 220 -2.01 18.21 -13.24
CA ASN A 220 -3.00 18.90 -12.40
C ASN A 220 -2.52 19.14 -10.96
N SER A 221 -1.35 18.61 -10.58
CA SER A 221 -0.75 18.83 -9.26
C SER A 221 0.76 19.05 -9.33
N SER A 222 1.27 19.65 -10.41
CA SER A 222 2.71 19.81 -10.65
C SER A 222 3.44 20.58 -9.54
N GLU A 223 2.75 21.44 -8.81
CA GLU A 223 3.33 22.17 -7.68
C GLU A 223 3.32 21.40 -6.36
N LYS A 224 2.61 20.27 -6.28
CA LYS A 224 2.53 19.44 -5.07
C LYS A 224 3.87 18.77 -4.83
N GLU A 225 4.45 18.97 -3.65
CA GLU A 225 5.53 18.10 -3.19
C GLU A 225 4.98 16.71 -2.88
N VAL A 226 5.74 15.68 -3.23
CA VAL A 226 5.44 14.27 -2.95
C VAL A 226 6.75 13.55 -2.59
N PHE A 227 6.65 12.36 -2.02
CA PHE A 227 7.77 11.43 -2.03
C PHE A 227 7.63 10.55 -3.27
N GLN A 228 8.44 10.83 -4.29
CA GLN A 228 8.40 10.18 -5.60
C GLN A 228 9.27 8.93 -5.58
N LEU A 229 8.81 7.84 -6.19
CA LEU A 229 9.50 6.56 -6.33
C LEU A 229 9.67 6.28 -7.83
N ASN A 230 10.84 6.59 -8.36
CA ASN A 230 11.13 6.50 -9.79
C ASN A 230 11.78 5.17 -10.16
N TYR A 231 11.07 4.34 -10.93
CA TYR A 231 11.51 3.02 -11.41
C TYR A 231 12.20 3.09 -12.78
N ARG A 232 12.17 4.25 -13.43
CA ARG A 232 12.45 4.38 -14.85
C ARG A 232 13.93 4.49 -15.18
N TRP A 233 14.78 4.74 -14.17
CA TRP A 233 16.22 4.80 -14.34
C TRP A 233 16.77 3.52 -14.98
N ARG A 234 17.44 3.67 -16.11
CA ARG A 234 17.92 2.55 -16.94
C ARG A 234 18.75 1.54 -16.17
N ARG A 235 19.65 2.02 -15.31
CA ARG A 235 20.56 1.16 -14.52
C ARG A 235 19.90 0.43 -13.35
N LEU A 236 18.62 0.70 -13.06
CA LEU A 236 17.85 -0.16 -12.15
C LEU A 236 17.53 -1.52 -12.80
N GLY A 237 17.60 -1.62 -14.14
CA GLY A 237 17.37 -2.88 -14.86
C GLY A 237 15.94 -3.40 -14.76
N ASN A 238 14.97 -2.51 -14.52
CA ASN A 238 13.58 -2.88 -14.39
C ASN A 238 12.98 -3.31 -15.75
N PRO A 239 12.25 -4.44 -15.82
CA PRO A 239 11.54 -4.82 -17.03
C PRO A 239 10.27 -3.98 -17.21
N ILE A 240 9.62 -4.12 -18.37
CA ILE A 240 8.26 -3.63 -18.58
C ILE A 240 7.31 -4.37 -17.60
N PRO A 241 6.38 -3.66 -16.94
CA PRO A 241 6.07 -2.24 -17.11
C PRO A 241 6.83 -1.30 -16.19
N LEU A 242 7.58 -1.82 -15.22
CA LEU A 242 8.21 -0.99 -14.19
C LEU A 242 9.10 0.10 -14.78
N LYS A 243 9.74 -0.10 -15.94
CA LYS A 243 10.52 0.97 -16.59
C LYS A 243 9.70 2.20 -17.03
N TYR A 244 8.36 2.14 -16.99
CA TYR A 244 7.45 3.25 -17.28
C TYR A 244 6.77 3.81 -16.02
N LEU A 245 7.04 3.24 -14.85
CA LEU A 245 6.37 3.56 -13.61
C LEU A 245 7.08 4.67 -12.82
N ILE A 246 6.30 5.60 -12.31
CA ILE A 246 6.63 6.41 -11.15
C ILE A 246 5.49 6.22 -10.14
N ASP A 247 5.81 5.77 -8.92
CA ASP A 247 4.84 5.91 -7.83
C ASP A 247 5.06 7.26 -7.15
N GLU A 248 4.00 7.82 -6.58
CA GLU A 248 4.10 8.97 -5.68
C GLU A 248 3.35 8.65 -4.41
N ILE A 249 3.93 9.01 -3.25
CA ILE A 249 3.29 8.78 -1.96
C ILE A 249 3.26 10.06 -1.10
N VAL A 250 2.22 10.15 -0.27
CA VAL A 250 2.04 11.17 0.76
C VAL A 250 1.61 10.53 2.07
N GLU A 251 2.02 11.08 3.22
CA GLU A 251 1.55 10.64 4.53
C GLU A 251 0.15 11.22 4.78
N ILE A 252 -0.85 10.35 4.99
CA ILE A 252 -2.25 10.73 5.27
C ILE A 252 -2.65 10.49 6.72
N ALA A 253 -1.87 9.72 7.47
CA ALA A 253 -1.89 9.60 8.92
C ALA A 253 -0.50 9.17 9.37
N ASP A 254 -0.13 9.38 10.64
CA ASP A 254 1.22 9.06 11.10
C ASP A 254 1.59 7.60 10.77
N GLY A 255 2.62 7.38 9.95
CA GLY A 255 3.07 6.05 9.51
C GLY A 255 2.16 5.34 8.50
N LEU A 256 1.16 6.02 7.94
CA LEU A 256 0.28 5.52 6.88
C LEU A 256 0.33 6.46 5.68
N TYR A 257 0.75 5.92 4.55
CA TYR A 257 0.94 6.63 3.30
C TYR A 257 -0.09 6.19 2.28
N LEU A 258 -0.65 7.17 1.56
CA LEU A 258 -1.44 6.95 0.36
C LEU A 258 -0.53 7.13 -0.84
N GLY A 259 -0.48 6.12 -1.69
CA GLY A 259 0.29 6.11 -2.91
C GLY A 259 -0.59 6.07 -4.16
N GLN A 260 -0.09 6.66 -5.23
CA GLN A 260 -0.66 6.53 -6.57
C GLN A 260 0.35 5.89 -7.53
N LEU A 261 -0.15 5.07 -8.46
CA LEU A 261 0.66 4.44 -9.52
C LEU A 261 0.54 5.25 -10.79
N LEU A 262 1.64 5.82 -11.28
CA LEU A 262 1.65 6.66 -12.49
C LEU A 262 2.49 6.01 -13.59
N PHE A 263 1.84 5.63 -14.69
CA PHE A 263 2.56 5.10 -15.85
C PHE A 263 2.68 6.16 -16.93
N ALA A 264 3.86 6.27 -17.52
CA ALA A 264 4.03 7.02 -18.76
C ALA A 264 3.22 6.35 -19.88
N THR A 265 2.59 7.17 -20.72
CA THR A 265 1.85 6.71 -21.90
C THR A 265 2.48 7.17 -23.22
N LYS A 266 3.52 8.02 -23.15
CA LYS A 266 4.34 8.48 -24.27
C LYS A 266 5.82 8.14 -24.03
N HIS A 267 6.63 8.11 -25.09
CA HIS A 267 8.04 7.70 -25.07
C HIS A 267 8.26 6.26 -24.58
N LEU A 268 7.35 5.34 -24.91
CA LEU A 268 7.41 3.94 -24.45
C LEU A 268 8.54 3.13 -25.09
N LEU A 269 8.98 3.50 -26.29
CA LEU A 269 10.05 2.79 -26.99
C LEU A 269 11.44 3.37 -26.70
N GLU A 270 11.50 4.42 -25.89
CA GLU A 270 12.72 5.13 -25.54
C GLU A 270 13.13 4.80 -24.09
N ASP A 271 14.41 5.01 -23.79
CA ASP A 271 14.87 5.02 -22.41
C ASP A 271 14.42 6.31 -21.72
N TYR A 272 14.27 6.25 -20.40
CA TYR A 272 13.88 7.42 -19.62
C TYR A 272 14.96 8.49 -19.68
N ASP A 273 14.58 9.66 -20.19
CA ASP A 273 15.37 10.88 -20.16
C ASP A 273 14.90 11.77 -19.00
N PRO A 274 15.69 11.93 -17.93
CA PRO A 274 15.35 12.79 -16.80
C PRO A 274 15.42 14.30 -17.13
N GLN A 275 15.93 14.69 -18.30
CA GLN A 275 15.97 16.09 -18.75
C GLN A 275 14.66 16.54 -19.40
N LEU A 276 13.82 15.60 -19.84
CA LEU A 276 12.51 15.93 -20.38
C LEU A 276 11.56 16.36 -19.26
N GLU A 277 10.75 17.37 -19.55
CA GLU A 277 9.66 17.78 -18.68
C GLU A 277 8.70 16.59 -18.42
N PRO A 278 8.26 16.37 -17.17
CA PRO A 278 7.39 15.22 -16.85
C PRO A 278 6.11 15.15 -17.71
N SER A 279 5.59 16.30 -18.15
CA SER A 279 4.42 16.40 -19.02
C SER A 279 4.61 15.74 -20.39
N GLU A 280 5.84 15.64 -20.90
CA GLU A 280 6.15 15.00 -22.18
C GLU A 280 5.87 13.49 -22.17
N TYR A 281 5.91 12.85 -21.00
CA TYR A 281 5.64 11.43 -20.83
C TYR A 281 4.15 11.09 -20.71
N LYS A 282 3.28 12.11 -20.56
CA LYS A 282 1.82 11.95 -20.38
C LYS A 282 1.49 10.90 -19.31
N TYR A 283 1.98 11.10 -18.09
CA TYR A 283 1.68 10.19 -16.99
C TYR A 283 0.18 10.11 -16.73
N GLU A 284 -0.33 8.89 -16.57
CA GLU A 284 -1.69 8.62 -16.17
C GLU A 284 -1.73 7.86 -14.85
N ASN A 285 -2.75 8.11 -14.04
CA ASN A 285 -3.00 7.38 -12.81
C ASN A 285 -3.67 6.02 -13.12
N PHE A 286 -3.03 4.95 -12.68
CA PHE A 286 -3.50 3.56 -12.85
C PHE A 286 -4.06 2.96 -11.56
N GLY A 287 -3.98 3.65 -10.44
CA GLY A 287 -4.53 3.14 -9.19
C GLY A 287 -3.96 3.80 -7.94
N TYR A 288 -4.42 3.28 -6.80
CA TYR A 288 -4.04 3.70 -5.47
C TYR A 288 -3.65 2.51 -4.60
N PHE A 289 -2.68 2.74 -3.73
CA PHE A 289 -2.21 1.77 -2.74
C PHE A 289 -1.94 2.46 -1.40
N LEU A 290 -1.83 1.67 -0.33
CA LEU A 290 -1.33 2.14 0.96
C LEU A 290 0.04 1.53 1.24
N LEU A 291 0.89 2.31 1.90
CA LEU A 291 2.07 1.82 2.60
C LEU A 291 1.94 2.15 4.07
N MET A 292 2.29 1.22 4.93
CA MET A 292 1.99 1.35 6.35
C MET A 292 3.07 0.73 7.23
N ASP A 293 3.34 1.38 8.36
CA ASP A 293 4.31 0.87 9.33
C ASP A 293 3.80 -0.39 10.05
N GLU A 294 4.65 -0.94 10.93
CA GLU A 294 4.34 -2.16 11.66
C GLU A 294 3.06 -2.07 12.50
N LYS A 295 2.80 -0.93 13.16
CA LYS A 295 1.60 -0.74 13.99
C LYS A 295 0.33 -0.74 13.14
N TRP A 296 0.39 -0.13 11.97
CA TRP A 296 -0.71 -0.20 11.01
C TRP A 296 -0.88 -1.59 10.40
N ASN A 297 0.20 -2.34 10.22
CA ASN A 297 0.12 -3.72 9.73
C ASN A 297 -0.54 -4.68 10.75
N GLU A 298 -0.37 -4.45 12.05
CA GLU A 298 -1.13 -5.16 13.09
C GLU A 298 -2.63 -4.89 12.95
N GLU A 299 -3.01 -3.62 12.77
CA GLU A 299 -4.39 -3.24 12.50
C GLU A 299 -4.89 -3.84 11.18
N ARG A 300 -4.08 -3.84 10.11
CA ARG A 300 -4.40 -4.51 8.84
C ARG A 300 -4.76 -5.98 9.06
N LYS A 301 -3.95 -6.73 9.79
CA LYS A 301 -4.21 -8.15 10.07
C LYS A 301 -5.56 -8.33 10.76
N ARG A 302 -5.87 -7.49 11.76
CA ARG A 302 -7.16 -7.49 12.45
C ARG A 302 -8.34 -7.20 11.51
N LEU A 303 -8.17 -6.28 10.57
CA LEU A 303 -9.24 -5.78 9.69
C LEU A 303 -9.50 -6.62 8.44
N PHE A 304 -8.44 -7.13 7.84
CA PHE A 304 -8.49 -7.77 6.52
C PHE A 304 -8.32 -9.28 6.58
N LEU A 305 -7.68 -9.83 7.62
CA LEU A 305 -7.34 -11.25 7.66
C LEU A 305 -8.13 -12.04 8.72
N GLY A 306 -8.95 -11.36 9.54
CA GLY A 306 -9.54 -11.97 10.73
C GLY A 306 -8.47 -12.24 11.79
N GLY A 307 -8.72 -11.82 13.02
CA GLY A 307 -7.85 -12.18 14.14
C GLY A 307 -7.89 -13.67 14.45
#